data_AF-A0A0D0VRG6-F1
#
_entry.id   AF-A0A0D0VRG6-F1
#
_cell.length_a   1.000
_cell.length_b   1.000
_cell.length_c   1.000
_cell.angle_alpha   90.00
_cell.angle_beta   90.00
_cell.angle_gamma   90.00
#
_symmetry.space_group_name_H-M   'P 1'
#
loop_
_entity.id
_entity.type
_entity.pdbx_description
1 polymer ?
#
loop_
_entity_poly.entity_id
_entity_poly.type
_entity_poly.pdbx_seq_one_letter_code
_entity_poly.pdbx_strand_id
1 'polypeptide(L)' 'MSVQDKQGQNIEVGDTVYTPYRGGKHEGQVADIVTTKEEADEKGVKNPPKARLYLKGLHTRTNELYAGLVYRPKQEGCGT' A
#
# COMPACT_ATOMS: atom_id res chain seq x y z
N MET A 1 -8.50 -15.25 1.97
CA MET A 1 -8.07 -14.48 0.79
C MET A 1 -6.91 -13.61 1.22
N SER A 2 -5.72 -13.80 0.66
CA SER A 2 -4.56 -12.96 0.97
C SER A 2 -4.48 -11.81 -0.04
N VAL A 3 -4.14 -10.60 0.44
CA VAL A 3 -3.85 -9.47 -0.43
C VAL A 3 -2.39 -9.56 -0.84
N GLN A 4 -2.17 -9.64 -2.16
CA GLN A 4 -0.85 -9.78 -2.73
C GLN A 4 -0.45 -8.52 -3.48
N ASP A 5 0.85 -8.25 -3.46
CA ASP A 5 1.44 -7.23 -4.30
C ASP A 5 1.49 -7.70 -5.76
N LYS A 6 1.95 -6.82 -6.65
CA LYS A 6 2.08 -7.16 -8.08
C LYS A 6 3.12 -8.26 -8.39
N GLN A 7 3.93 -8.67 -7.43
CA GLN A 7 4.91 -9.75 -7.55
C GLN A 7 4.41 -11.07 -6.94
N GLY A 8 3.17 -11.11 -6.42
CA GLY A 8 2.60 -12.28 -5.76
C GLY A 8 3.03 -12.45 -4.30
N GLN A 9 3.69 -11.44 -3.71
CA GLN A 9 4.08 -11.45 -2.30
C GLN A 9 2.89 -11.01 -1.45
N ASN A 10 2.62 -11.72 -0.36
CA ASN A 10 1.60 -11.30 0.58
C ASN A 10 1.98 -9.94 1.21
N ILE A 11 0.98 -9.09 1.38
CA ILE A 11 1.09 -7.78 2.01
C ILE A 11 0.43 -7.85 3.38
N GLU A 12 1.14 -7.37 4.39
CA GLU A 12 0.66 -7.28 5.76
C GLU A 12 0.73 -5.83 6.27
N VAL A 13 -0.05 -5.53 7.31
CA VAL A 13 0.02 -4.24 8.00
C VAL A 13 1.42 -4.08 8.60
N GLY A 14 2.04 -2.92 8.37
CA GLY A 14 3.43 -2.63 8.73
C GLY A 14 4.43 -2.79 7.59
N ASP A 15 4.06 -3.48 6.50
CA ASP A 15 4.95 -3.63 5.35
C ASP A 15 5.24 -2.28 4.69
N THR A 16 6.49 -2.07 4.29
CA THR A 16 6.82 -0.95 3.40
C THR A 16 6.48 -1.37 1.97
N VAL A 17 5.69 -0.56 1.28
CA VAL A 17 5.31 -0.77 -0.11
C VAL A 17 5.41 0.54 -0.89
N TYR A 18 5.39 0.46 -2.22
CA TYR A 18 5.37 1.64 -3.06
C TYR A 18 4.42 1.51 -4.25
N THR A 19 3.93 2.66 -4.72
CA THR A 19 3.20 2.79 -5.98
C THR A 19 3.94 3.73 -6.92
N PRO A 20 4.36 3.28 -8.11
CA PRO A 20 5.02 4.13 -9.08
C PRO A 20 4.01 5.06 -9.78
N TYR A 21 4.44 6.28 -10.11
CA TYR A 21 3.72 7.21 -10.98
C TYR A 21 4.72 7.89 -11.94
N ARG A 22 4.23 8.64 -12.93
CA ARG A 22 5.12 9.37 -13.85
C ARG A 22 5.91 10.43 -13.08
N GLY A 23 7.23 10.23 -12.98
CA GLY A 23 8.13 11.17 -12.30
C GLY A 23 8.38 10.88 -10.82
N GLY A 24 7.96 9.71 -10.30
CA GLY A 24 8.27 9.33 -8.92
C GLY A 24 7.59 8.06 -8.44
N LYS A 25 7.55 7.91 -7.12
CA LYS A 25 6.83 6.83 -6.42
C LYS A 25 6.26 7.35 -5.12
N HIS A 26 5.07 6.88 -4.74
CA HIS A 26 4.57 7.01 -3.38
C HIS A 26 5.06 5.80 -2.60
N GLU A 27 5.99 6.01 -1.68
CA GLU A 27 6.52 4.97 -0.81
C GLU A 27 6.03 5.20 0.62
N GLY A 28 5.56 4.14 1.28
CA GLY A 28 4.96 4.24 2.60
C GLY A 28 4.75 2.90 3.28
N GLN A 29 4.36 2.94 4.55
CA GLN A 29 4.02 1.74 5.31
C GLN A 29 2.52 1.45 5.23
N VAL A 30 2.16 0.17 5.11
CA VAL A 30 0.77 -0.27 5.15
C VAL A 30 0.20 -0.06 6.54
N ALA A 31 -0.81 0.78 6.64
CA ALA A 31 -1.56 1.08 7.84
C ALA A 31 -2.75 0.16 8.02
N ASP A 32 -3.37 -0.24 6.91
CA ASP A 32 -4.64 -0.96 6.89
C ASP A 32 -4.87 -1.58 5.50
N ILE A 33 -5.67 -2.65 5.43
CA ILE A 33 -6.01 -3.35 4.19
C ILE A 33 -7.53 -3.51 4.12
N VAL A 34 -8.15 -2.68 3.28
CA VAL A 34 -9.58 -2.72 2.99
C VAL A 34 -9.85 -3.85 2.01
N THR A 35 -10.61 -4.85 2.44
CA THR A 35 -10.93 -6.02 1.61
C THR A 35 -12.42 -6.17 1.32
N THR A 36 -13.28 -5.62 2.18
CA THR A 36 -14.74 -5.70 2.03
C THR A 36 -15.31 -4.45 1.37
N LYS A 37 -16.56 -4.55 0.90
CA LYS A 37 -17.27 -3.38 0.36
C LYS A 37 -17.71 -2.44 1.48
N GLU A 38 -18.17 -2.95 2.63
CA GLU A 38 -18.60 -2.10 3.75
C GLU A 38 -17.48 -1.18 4.22
N GLU A 39 -16.27 -1.72 4.45
CA GLU A 39 -15.10 -0.92 4.86
C GLU A 39 -14.69 0.08 3.78
N ALA A 40 -14.87 -0.29 2.50
CA ALA A 40 -14.56 0.57 1.38
C ALA A 40 -15.52 1.77 1.32
N ASP A 41 -16.82 1.55 1.52
CA ASP A 41 -17.83 2.60 1.58
C ASP A 41 -17.63 3.51 2.79
N GLU A 42 -17.33 2.98 3.98
CA GLU A 42 -17.00 3.76 5.18
C GLU A 42 -15.79 4.67 4.97
N LYS A 43 -14.77 4.18 4.26
CA LYS A 43 -13.54 4.92 3.96
C LYS A 43 -13.62 5.75 2.67
N GLY A 44 -14.76 5.73 1.98
CA GLY A 44 -14.98 6.46 0.73
C GLY A 44 -14.11 6.00 -0.44
N VAL A 45 -13.62 4.75 -0.41
CA VAL A 45 -12.79 4.16 -1.46
C VAL A 45 -13.58 3.17 -2.30
N LYS A 46 -13.28 3.10 -3.60
CA LYS A 46 -13.92 2.17 -4.53
C LYS A 46 -13.01 1.01 -4.90
N ASN A 47 -13.61 -0.11 -5.29
CA ASN A 47 -12.97 -1.33 -5.81
C ASN A 47 -11.95 -1.95 -4.83
N PRO A 48 -12.40 -2.59 -3.74
CA PRO A 48 -11.52 -3.40 -2.91
C PRO A 48 -10.94 -4.59 -3.72
N PRO A 49 -9.74 -5.08 -3.39
CA PRO A 49 -8.92 -4.69 -2.23
C PRO A 49 -8.14 -3.37 -2.40
N LYS A 50 -7.97 -2.62 -1.29
CA LYS A 50 -7.17 -1.38 -1.20
C LYS A 50 -6.30 -1.37 0.05
N ALA A 51 -5.03 -1.01 -0.07
CA ALA A 51 -4.12 -0.79 1.06
C ALA A 51 -4.05 0.70 1.40
N ARG A 52 -4.19 1.06 2.68
CA ARG A 52 -3.94 2.40 3.22
C ARG A 52 -2.45 2.53 3.53
N LEU A 53 -1.80 3.56 3.02
CA LEU A 53 -0.36 3.80 3.15
C LEU A 53 -0.10 5.10 3.91
N TYR A 54 0.81 5.05 4.88
CA TYR A 54 1.46 6.23 5.45
C TYR A 54 2.69 6.57 4.64
N LEU A 55 2.60 7.62 3.82
CA LEU A 55 3.64 8.01 2.88
C LEU A 55 4.80 8.69 3.59
N LYS A 56 6.03 8.31 3.20
CA LYS A 56 7.25 8.98 3.63
C LYS A 56 7.53 10.17 2.70
N GLY A 57 7.75 11.35 3.29
CA GLY A 57 8.31 12.50 2.57
C GLY A 57 7.36 13.32 1.71
N LEU A 58 6.04 13.09 1.77
CA LEU A 58 5.08 14.06 1.24
C LEU A 58 4.83 15.16 2.27
N HIS A 59 5.04 16.42 1.87
CA HIS A 59 4.59 17.61 2.63
C HIS A 59 3.17 18.01 2.18
N THR A 60 2.22 17.09 2.26
CA THR A 60 0.79 17.37 2.06
C THR A 60 0.09 17.53 3.41
N ARG A 61 -1.15 18.05 3.39
CA ARG A 61 -1.97 18.20 4.61
C ARG A 61 -2.27 16.87 5.30
N THR A 62 -2.23 15.76 4.56
CA THR A 62 -2.37 14.39 5.05
C THR A 62 -1.32 13.51 4.38
N ASN A 63 -0.68 12.62 5.14
CA ASN A 63 0.35 11.70 4.66
C ASN A 63 -0.26 10.32 4.32
N GLU A 64 -1.54 10.28 3.95
CA GLU A 64 -2.32 9.06 3.78
C GLU A 64 -2.74 8.85 2.32
N LEU A 65 -2.58 7.63 1.83
CA LEU A 65 -2.97 7.25 0.47
C LEU A 65 -3.62 5.86 0.47
N TYR A 66 -4.77 5.72 -0.20
CA TYR A 66 -5.34 4.41 -0.50
C TYR A 66 -4.93 3.95 -1.91
N ALA A 67 -4.22 2.83 -1.99
CA ALA A 67 -3.70 2.26 -3.22
C ALA A 67 -4.20 0.82 -3.44
N GLY A 68 -4.61 0.49 -4.67
CA GLY A 68 -5.01 -0.89 -5.02
C GLY A 68 -3.90 -1.73 -5.63
N LEU A 69 -2.92 -1.09 -6.26
CA LEU A 69 -1.79 -1.77 -6.89
C LEU A 69 -0.51 -1.24 -6.24
N VAL A 70 0.04 -2.03 -5.34
CA VAL A 70 1.31 -1.73 -4.64
C VAL A 70 2.35 -2.79 -4.97
N TYR A 71 3.61 -2.42 -4.77
CA TYR A 71 4.77 -3.29 -4.88
C TYR A 71 5.48 -3.35 -3.55
N ARG A 72 5.88 -4.55 -3.11
CA ARG A 72 6.79 -4.72 -1.99
C ARG A 72 8.22 -4.53 -2.52
N PRO A 73 9.06 -3.67 -1.89
CA PRO A 73 10.46 -3.58 -2.25
C PRO A 73 11.12 -4.92 -1.95
N LYS A 74 12.00 -5.36 -2.85
CA LYS A 74 12.78 -6.58 -2.64
C LYS A 74 13.58 -6.40 -1.35
N GLN A 75 13.32 -7.23 -0.35
CA GLN A 75 14.17 -7.26 0.83
C GLN A 75 15.55 -7.70 0.33
N GLU A 76 16.52 -6.80 0.39
CA GLU A 76 17.93 -7.15 0.23
C GLU A 76 18.26 -8.05 1.41
N GLY A 77 18.13 -9.36 1.21
CA GLY A 77 18.64 -10.33 2.15
C GLY A 77 20.10 -9.98 2.37
N CYS A 78 20.46 -9.72 3.63
CA CYS A 78 21.86 -9.73 4.03
C CYS A 78 22.38 -11.12 3.65
N GLY A 79 23.11 -11.18 2.54
CA GLY A 79 23.72 -12.41 2.06
C GLY A 79 24.72 -12.85 3.12
N THR A 80 24.44 -13.98 3.76
CA THR A 80 25.45 -14.76 4.48
C THR A 80 26.37 -15.45 3.49
#